data_AF-A0A929W3W8-F1
#
_entry.id   AF-A0A929W3W8-F1
#
_cell.length_a   1.000
_cell.length_b   1.000
_cell.length_c   1.000
_cell.angle_alpha   90.00
_cell.angle_beta   90.00
_cell.angle_gamma   90.00
#
_symmetry.space_group_name_H-M   'P 1'
#
loop_
_entity.id
_entity.type
_entity.pdbx_description
1 polymer ?
#
loop_
_entity_poly.entity_id
_entity_poly.type
_entity_poly.pdbx_seq_one_letter_code
_entity_poly.pdbx_strand_id
1 'polypeptide(L)'
;MKQLVYALLAVATLASCQNELFKNDATKFETEQGVYVPKESSSYQLFVADGANQEVSELKIALAKPQGGQVSAQLRSGGQAALDRYNKANGTNYQLLPESMYELASNVTFESNHTVASIPLKIKDLQFKGDAYALPIEIVGSDSKVIDAQKDALLVLNQIIYTKAWKSGGSQIGTQWPSGKYGAWTFEAMVRRSSYTSNNRSILGSETSGGVRDEIYTRFGDVTITPKQLQIKTGGSQIDIPASKLSAKDNEWYMLSFVYDGTNTLVYVNGQEVAKTQIRDGEYEIHGIWIGGANELVREVRIYKTARTADQIAASTWKMVDPTDPNLLVYYPLNGKKRDFKTGKVTEDETGAWDWSKNEYHITNLNGSSFVGDGGKLFRFPLENK
;
A
#
# COMPACT_ATOMS: atom_id res chain seq x y z
N MET A 1 71.23 27.57 73.76
CA MET A 1 69.95 27.94 73.11
C MET A 1 69.93 27.25 71.74
N LYS A 2 68.84 26.54 71.48
CA LYS A 2 68.61 25.53 70.43
C LYS A 2 69.05 26.04 69.04
N GLN A 3 70.04 25.40 68.41
CA GLN A 3 69.92 24.36 67.35
C GLN A 3 69.40 24.94 66.01
N LEU A 4 69.97 24.68 64.84
CA LEU A 4 71.02 23.74 64.42
C LEU A 4 71.56 24.14 63.04
N VAL A 5 72.79 23.69 62.81
CA VAL A 5 73.72 23.97 61.71
C VAL A 5 73.48 23.03 60.51
N TYR A 6 74.07 23.43 59.37
CA TYR A 6 74.51 22.64 58.19
C TYR A 6 73.49 22.41 57.07
N ALA A 7 73.83 22.31 55.79
CA ALA A 7 74.92 22.77 54.90
C ALA A 7 74.82 21.89 53.63
N LEU A 8 75.10 22.50 52.47
CA LEU A 8 75.57 21.90 51.21
C LEU A 8 74.72 20.85 50.43
N LEU A 9 74.33 21.29 49.22
CA LEU A 9 74.81 20.82 47.90
C LEU A 9 74.76 19.31 47.56
N ALA A 10 73.97 18.95 46.54
CA ALA A 10 74.42 18.35 45.25
C ALA A 10 73.29 17.54 44.55
N VAL A 11 73.31 17.63 43.22
CA VAL A 11 72.37 17.12 42.21
C VAL A 11 72.59 15.62 41.91
N ALA A 12 71.52 14.82 41.71
CA ALA A 12 71.40 13.78 40.65
C ALA A 12 70.12 12.90 40.72
N THR A 13 69.39 12.88 39.59
CA THR A 13 68.71 11.75 38.89
C THR A 13 67.50 10.96 39.46
N LEU A 14 66.42 11.03 38.67
CA LEU A 14 65.53 9.95 38.12
C LEU A 14 64.47 9.22 38.97
N ALA A 15 63.24 9.27 38.40
CA ALA A 15 62.15 8.27 38.35
C ALA A 15 61.34 7.94 39.62
N SER A 16 60.03 8.22 39.60
CA SER A 16 59.02 7.21 39.24
C SER A 16 57.60 7.79 39.27
N CYS A 17 56.73 7.16 38.48
CA CYS A 17 55.37 7.51 38.17
C CYS A 17 54.42 7.44 39.37
N GLN A 18 53.43 8.33 39.41
CA GLN A 18 52.06 7.93 39.75
C GLN A 18 51.10 8.53 38.72
N ASN A 19 50.93 7.80 37.62
CA ASN A 19 49.73 7.91 36.80
C ASN A 19 48.72 6.93 37.40
N GLU A 20 47.95 7.39 38.39
CA GLU A 20 46.89 6.58 38.98
C GLU A 20 45.78 6.35 37.94
N LEU A 21 45.78 5.13 37.39
CA LEU A 21 44.64 4.22 37.21
C LEU A 21 43.22 4.82 37.19
N PHE A 22 42.93 5.81 36.35
CA PHE A 22 41.57 5.96 35.83
C PHE A 22 41.36 4.89 34.76
N LYS A 23 40.85 3.72 35.17
CA LYS A 23 40.20 2.82 34.23
C LYS A 23 38.96 3.55 33.72
N ASN A 24 39.03 4.04 32.49
CA ASN A 24 37.91 4.68 31.83
C ASN A 24 36.79 3.64 31.62
N ASP A 25 35.85 3.54 32.56
CA ASP A 25 34.71 2.61 32.48
C ASP A 25 33.82 2.89 31.24
N ALA A 26 34.02 4.01 30.53
CA ALA A 26 33.41 4.24 29.22
C ALA A 26 33.77 3.15 28.20
N THR A 27 34.95 2.53 28.30
CA THR A 27 35.37 1.42 27.43
C THR A 27 34.52 0.16 27.59
N LYS A 28 33.80 -0.01 28.71
CA LYS A 28 32.86 -1.15 28.90
C LYS A 28 31.52 -0.97 28.20
N PHE A 29 31.17 0.25 27.81
CA PHE A 29 29.93 0.59 27.11
C PHE A 29 30.20 1.09 25.69
N GLU A 30 31.43 0.92 25.21
CA GLU A 30 31.79 1.26 23.85
C GLU A 30 31.08 0.32 22.87
N THR A 31 30.26 0.88 21.99
CA THR A 31 29.74 0.17 20.84
C THR A 31 30.90 -0.37 20.02
N GLU A 32 30.92 -1.68 19.75
CA GLU A 32 31.83 -2.24 18.77
C GLU A 32 31.63 -1.51 17.45
N GLN A 33 32.73 -1.16 16.79
CA GLN A 33 32.64 -0.51 15.50
C GLN A 33 32.03 -1.47 14.48
N GLY A 34 31.18 -0.93 13.60
CA GLY A 34 30.66 -1.68 12.46
C GLY A 34 29.82 -0.85 11.53
N VAL A 35 29.60 -1.39 10.33
CA VAL A 35 28.69 -0.85 9.32
C VAL A 35 27.34 -1.54 9.43
N TYR A 36 26.27 -0.76 9.36
CA TYR A 36 24.89 -1.23 9.46
C TYR A 36 23.93 -0.34 8.66
N VAL A 37 22.70 -0.80 8.49
CA VAL A 37 21.55 -0.09 7.96
C VAL A 37 20.79 0.52 9.15
N PRO A 38 20.70 1.86 9.27
CA PRO A 38 19.89 2.51 10.28
C PRO A 38 18.43 2.09 10.23
N LYS A 39 17.72 2.13 11.37
CA LYS A 39 16.33 1.68 11.47
C LYS A 39 15.40 2.43 10.52
N GLU A 40 15.64 3.71 10.31
CA GLU A 40 14.91 4.55 9.34
C GLU A 40 15.13 4.14 7.88
N SER A 41 16.19 3.40 7.59
CA SER A 41 16.49 2.85 6.26
C SER A 41 16.21 1.35 6.15
N SER A 42 15.71 0.69 7.21
CA SER A 42 15.39 -0.75 7.14
C SER A 42 14.25 -1.05 6.17
N SER A 43 13.31 -0.10 6.02
CA SER A 43 12.29 -0.13 4.98
C SER A 43 11.90 1.29 4.57
N TYR A 44 11.95 1.58 3.28
CA TYR A 44 11.53 2.85 2.70
C TYR A 44 10.47 2.61 1.62
N GLN A 45 9.36 3.33 1.70
CA GLN A 45 8.30 3.27 0.69
C GLN A 45 8.35 4.50 -0.21
N LEU A 46 8.33 4.26 -1.51
CA LEU A 46 8.35 5.29 -2.53
C LEU A 46 7.15 5.12 -3.46
N PHE A 47 6.45 6.22 -3.73
CA PHE A 47 5.30 6.25 -4.65
C PHE A 47 5.73 6.89 -5.97
N VAL A 48 5.60 6.16 -7.07
CA VAL A 48 6.09 6.57 -8.39
C VAL A 48 5.12 6.12 -9.49
N ALA A 49 5.00 6.91 -10.56
CA ALA A 49 4.22 6.54 -11.74
C ALA A 49 5.02 5.60 -12.66
N ASP A 50 4.32 4.90 -13.56
CA ASP A 50 4.98 4.14 -14.63
C ASP A 50 5.86 5.05 -15.50
N GLY A 51 6.99 4.50 -15.95
CA GLY A 51 8.00 5.22 -16.72
C GLY A 51 8.84 6.21 -15.92
N ALA A 52 8.68 6.28 -14.59
CA ALA A 52 9.46 7.19 -13.76
C ALA A 52 10.95 6.80 -13.72
N ASN A 53 11.80 7.82 -13.82
CA ASN A 53 13.22 7.74 -13.50
C ASN A 53 13.45 8.53 -12.20
N GLN A 54 13.96 7.88 -11.15
CA GLN A 54 14.04 8.46 -9.81
C GLN A 54 15.35 8.09 -9.13
N GLU A 55 16.09 9.09 -8.65
CA GLU A 55 17.19 8.88 -7.71
C GLU A 55 16.62 8.69 -6.30
N VAL A 56 17.12 7.71 -5.56
CA VAL A 56 16.71 7.37 -4.19
C VAL A 56 17.87 7.69 -3.25
N SER A 57 17.65 8.60 -2.30
CA SER A 57 18.71 9.09 -1.40
C SER A 57 18.41 8.85 0.09
N GLU A 58 17.19 8.39 0.37
CA GLU A 58 16.63 8.17 1.71
C GLU A 58 17.13 6.88 2.35
N LEU A 59 17.58 5.91 1.54
CA LEU A 59 18.23 4.71 2.02
C LEU A 59 19.70 4.99 2.33
N LYS A 60 20.13 4.64 3.54
CA LYS A 60 21.46 4.95 4.05
C LYS A 60 22.09 3.75 4.72
N ILE A 61 23.41 3.79 4.82
CA ILE A 61 24.21 2.96 5.70
C ILE A 61 24.96 3.85 6.70
N ALA A 62 25.30 3.30 7.86
CA ALA A 62 25.97 4.01 8.93
C ALA A 62 27.12 3.23 9.55
N LEU A 63 28.08 3.96 10.12
CA LEU A 63 29.14 3.47 11.00
C LEU A 63 28.75 3.73 12.46
N ALA A 64 29.01 2.77 13.35
CA ALA A 64 28.72 2.93 14.78
C ALA A 64 29.53 4.07 15.42
N LYS A 65 30.73 4.36 14.91
CA LYS A 65 31.61 5.47 15.32
C LYS A 65 32.32 6.10 14.11
N PRO A 66 32.68 7.40 14.15
CA PRO A 66 33.51 8.03 13.13
C PRO A 66 34.87 7.33 13.00
N GLN A 67 35.41 7.30 11.78
CA GLN A 67 36.79 6.85 11.52
C GLN A 67 37.57 7.90 10.76
N GLY A 68 38.86 8.06 11.11
CA GLY A 68 39.75 8.99 10.43
C GLY A 68 40.11 8.56 9.00
N GLY A 69 40.01 7.27 8.68
CA GLY A 69 40.20 6.72 7.35
C GLY A 69 38.90 6.59 6.57
N GLN A 70 39.02 6.47 5.24
CA GLN A 70 37.91 6.11 4.36
C GLN A 70 37.48 4.67 4.66
N VAL A 71 36.17 4.46 4.78
CA VAL A 71 35.58 3.11 4.88
C VAL A 71 34.73 2.86 3.66
N SER A 72 34.88 1.70 3.04
CA SER A 72 34.00 1.23 1.98
C SER A 72 33.14 0.07 2.45
N ALA A 73 31.90 0.03 1.98
CA ALA A 73 30.96 -1.06 2.17
C ALA A 73 30.47 -1.55 0.81
N GLN A 74 30.37 -2.86 0.66
CA GLN A 74 29.90 -3.54 -0.53
C GLN A 74 28.41 -3.86 -0.41
N LEU A 75 27.66 -3.52 -1.44
CA LEU A 75 26.21 -3.72 -1.52
C LEU A 75 25.84 -4.65 -2.68
N ARG A 76 24.71 -5.32 -2.54
CA ARG A 76 24.03 -6.02 -3.65
C ARG A 76 22.52 -6.05 -3.43
N SER A 77 21.80 -6.47 -4.47
CA SER A 77 20.42 -6.94 -4.31
C SER A 77 20.40 -8.27 -3.54
N GLY A 78 19.50 -8.39 -2.57
CA GLY A 78 19.24 -9.64 -1.85
C GLY A 78 18.42 -10.65 -2.67
N GLY A 79 17.87 -10.22 -3.81
CA GLY A 79 17.11 -11.07 -4.74
C GLY A 79 15.84 -11.69 -4.14
N GLN A 80 15.30 -12.70 -4.83
CA GLN A 80 14.02 -13.32 -4.48
C GLN A 80 14.04 -13.96 -3.09
N ALA A 81 15.12 -14.65 -2.72
CA ALA A 81 15.20 -15.34 -1.44
C ALA A 81 15.15 -14.38 -0.23
N ALA A 82 15.75 -13.19 -0.34
CA ALA A 82 15.63 -12.16 0.69
C ALA A 82 14.21 -11.59 0.74
N LEU A 83 13.60 -11.35 -0.42
CA LEU A 83 12.23 -10.86 -0.50
C LEU A 83 11.21 -11.85 0.10
N ASP A 84 11.35 -13.15 -0.19
CA ASP A 84 10.46 -14.19 0.33
C ASP A 84 10.52 -14.26 1.86
N ARG A 85 11.72 -14.14 2.45
CA ARG A 85 11.88 -14.04 3.91
C ARG A 85 11.16 -12.83 4.48
N TYR A 86 11.32 -11.66 3.84
CA TYR A 86 10.65 -10.43 4.25
C TYR A 86 9.13 -10.56 4.15
N ASN A 87 8.62 -11.03 3.02
CA ASN A 87 7.19 -11.23 2.77
C ASN A 87 6.56 -12.16 3.81
N LYS A 88 7.21 -13.30 4.08
CA LYS A 88 6.76 -14.24 5.10
C LYS A 88 6.76 -13.65 6.51
N ALA A 89 7.81 -12.91 6.88
CA ALA A 89 7.95 -12.32 8.21
C ALA A 89 6.96 -11.18 8.47
N ASN A 90 6.55 -10.45 7.42
CA ASN A 90 5.72 -9.25 7.53
C ASN A 90 4.30 -9.43 7.00
N GLY A 91 3.92 -10.63 6.52
CA GLY A 91 2.61 -10.86 5.92
C GLY A 91 2.37 -10.07 4.63
N THR A 92 3.45 -9.72 3.90
CA THR A 92 3.36 -8.97 2.64
C THR A 92 3.47 -9.89 1.43
N ASN A 93 3.12 -9.38 0.25
CA ASN A 93 3.18 -10.11 -1.01
C ASN A 93 3.81 -9.24 -2.12
N TYR A 94 4.92 -8.57 -1.81
CA TYR A 94 5.61 -7.74 -2.80
C TYR A 94 6.27 -8.60 -3.88
N GLN A 95 6.32 -8.06 -5.09
CA GLN A 95 7.06 -8.67 -6.21
C GLN A 95 8.50 -8.14 -6.24
N LEU A 96 9.47 -8.95 -6.68
CA LEU A 96 10.85 -8.48 -6.79
C LEU A 96 10.98 -7.45 -7.91
N LEU A 97 11.61 -6.31 -7.63
CA LEU A 97 11.92 -5.30 -8.65
C LEU A 97 12.89 -5.89 -9.69
N PRO A 98 12.53 -5.92 -10.99
CA PRO A 98 13.42 -6.44 -12.02
C PRO A 98 14.74 -5.67 -12.13
N GLU A 99 15.83 -6.38 -12.38
CA GLU A 99 17.19 -5.78 -12.52
C GLU A 99 17.28 -4.74 -13.64
N SER A 100 16.45 -4.85 -14.67
CA SER A 100 16.38 -3.86 -15.75
C SER A 100 15.84 -2.50 -15.29
N MET A 101 15.15 -2.43 -14.14
CA MET A 101 14.44 -1.24 -13.67
C MET A 101 15.20 -0.45 -12.59
N TYR A 102 16.43 -0.85 -12.26
CA TYR A 102 17.25 -0.10 -11.31
C TYR A 102 18.75 -0.15 -11.64
N GLU A 103 19.48 0.77 -11.04
CA GLU A 103 20.94 0.79 -10.96
C GLU A 103 21.31 0.96 -9.49
N LEU A 104 21.96 -0.05 -8.92
CA LEU A 104 22.43 -0.04 -7.54
C LEU A 104 23.96 -0.02 -7.57
N ALA A 105 24.57 0.97 -6.93
CA ALA A 105 26.01 0.96 -6.76
C ALA A 105 26.44 -0.23 -5.88
N SER A 106 27.46 -0.97 -6.34
CA SER A 106 28.02 -2.11 -5.60
C SER A 106 28.89 -1.70 -4.42
N ASN A 107 29.28 -0.42 -4.33
CA ASN A 107 30.14 0.10 -3.29
C ASN A 107 29.63 1.46 -2.82
N VAL A 108 29.71 1.68 -1.51
CA VAL A 108 29.44 2.96 -0.85
C VAL A 108 30.64 3.32 -0.01
N THR A 109 31.05 4.58 -0.09
CA THR A 109 32.18 5.12 0.66
C THR A 109 31.68 6.10 1.71
N PHE A 110 32.21 5.98 2.93
CA PHE A 110 32.10 6.99 3.96
C PHE A 110 33.25 8.00 3.82
N GLU A 111 32.91 9.28 3.80
CA GLU A 111 33.91 10.35 3.91
C GLU A 111 34.60 10.28 5.29
N SER A 112 35.87 10.72 5.35
CA SER A 112 36.62 10.75 6.62
C SER A 112 35.82 11.48 7.70
N ASN A 113 35.77 10.88 8.89
CA ASN A 113 35.01 11.34 10.06
C ASN A 113 33.48 11.46 9.88
N HIS A 114 32.92 10.99 8.77
CA HIS A 114 31.46 10.85 8.59
C HIS A 114 31.01 9.44 8.96
N THR A 115 29.83 9.35 9.55
CA THR A 115 29.25 8.07 10.00
C THR A 115 28.06 7.63 9.17
N VAL A 116 27.65 8.39 8.16
CA VAL A 116 26.46 8.08 7.35
C VAL A 116 26.78 8.31 5.89
N ALA A 117 26.34 7.38 5.04
CA ALA A 117 26.43 7.50 3.59
C ALA A 117 25.09 7.03 2.97
N SER A 118 24.60 7.78 1.98
CA SER A 118 23.43 7.36 1.19
C SER A 118 23.79 6.21 0.26
N ILE A 119 22.86 5.27 0.07
CA ILE A 119 22.97 4.19 -0.90
C ILE A 119 22.68 4.79 -2.29
N PRO A 120 23.64 4.83 -3.24
CA PRO A 120 23.38 5.32 -4.58
C PRO A 120 22.49 4.31 -5.31
N LEU A 121 21.24 4.69 -5.51
CA LEU A 121 20.22 3.87 -6.14
C LEU A 121 19.37 4.71 -7.07
N LYS A 122 19.30 4.28 -8.33
CA LYS A 122 18.45 4.88 -9.35
C LYS A 122 17.41 3.88 -9.80
N ILE A 123 16.16 4.33 -9.86
CA ILE A 123 15.06 3.64 -10.54
C ILE A 123 14.99 4.16 -11.97
N LYS A 124 14.85 3.25 -12.94
CA LYS A 124 14.76 3.57 -14.35
C LYS A 124 13.71 2.74 -15.06
N ASP A 125 13.06 3.33 -16.06
CA ASP A 125 12.11 2.64 -16.95
C ASP A 125 11.08 1.76 -16.20
N LEU A 126 10.63 2.21 -15.03
CA LEU A 126 9.78 1.42 -14.14
C LEU A 126 8.46 1.05 -14.81
N GLN A 127 8.07 -0.22 -14.78
CA GLN A 127 6.78 -0.69 -15.30
C GLN A 127 6.11 -1.65 -14.31
N PHE A 128 5.05 -1.18 -13.67
CA PHE A 128 4.26 -1.98 -12.76
C PHE A 128 3.49 -3.08 -13.49
N LYS A 129 3.47 -4.29 -12.91
CA LYS A 129 2.68 -5.44 -13.38
C LYS A 129 1.65 -5.84 -12.33
N GLY A 130 0.88 -4.86 -11.86
CA GLY A 130 -0.11 -5.05 -10.80
C GLY A 130 0.42 -4.55 -9.45
N ASP A 131 0.87 -5.48 -8.60
CA ASP A 131 1.25 -5.19 -7.21
C ASP A 131 2.53 -4.34 -7.06
N ALA A 132 2.81 -3.91 -5.83
CA ALA A 132 4.01 -3.17 -5.48
C ALA A 132 5.28 -4.03 -5.67
N TYR A 133 6.33 -3.40 -6.18
CA TYR A 133 7.65 -4.02 -6.24
C TYR A 133 8.45 -3.73 -4.97
N ALA A 134 9.40 -4.59 -4.67
CA ALA A 134 10.39 -4.36 -3.63
C ALA A 134 11.80 -4.76 -4.09
N LEU A 135 12.79 -4.01 -3.62
CA LEU A 135 14.21 -4.28 -3.82
C LEU A 135 14.87 -4.47 -2.44
N PRO A 136 15.14 -5.72 -2.03
CA PRO A 136 15.99 -6.00 -0.89
C PRO A 136 17.44 -5.62 -1.21
N ILE A 137 18.10 -4.90 -0.30
CA ILE A 137 19.49 -4.47 -0.44
C ILE A 137 20.26 -5.01 0.76
N GLU A 138 21.39 -5.66 0.52
CA GLU A 138 22.21 -6.28 1.55
C GLU A 138 23.62 -5.68 1.56
N ILE A 139 24.15 -5.40 2.76
CA ILE A 139 25.59 -5.21 2.96
C ILE A 139 26.23 -6.60 2.98
N VAL A 140 27.17 -6.85 2.06
CA VAL A 140 27.85 -8.15 1.93
C VAL A 140 29.29 -8.16 2.42
N GLY A 141 29.86 -6.97 2.62
CA GLY A 141 31.22 -6.81 3.10
C GLY A 141 31.54 -5.35 3.37
N SER A 142 32.59 -5.08 4.12
CA SER A 142 33.10 -3.74 4.37
C SER A 142 34.53 -3.82 4.93
N ASP A 143 35.27 -2.71 4.85
CA ASP A 143 36.54 -2.54 5.55
C ASP A 143 36.37 -2.53 7.10
N SER A 144 35.13 -2.37 7.59
CA SER A 144 34.75 -2.53 8.99
C SER A 144 33.80 -3.72 9.19
N LYS A 145 33.68 -4.23 10.43
CA LYS A 145 32.76 -5.33 10.77
C LYS A 145 31.34 -4.99 10.32
N VAL A 146 30.66 -5.91 9.63
CA VAL A 146 29.24 -5.76 9.31
C VAL A 146 28.42 -6.18 10.52
N ILE A 147 27.42 -5.39 10.90
CA ILE A 147 26.49 -5.75 11.97
C ILE A 147 25.39 -6.62 11.37
N ASP A 148 25.55 -7.95 11.47
CA ASP A 148 24.69 -8.93 10.78
C ASP A 148 23.20 -8.75 11.04
N ALA A 149 22.82 -8.33 12.25
CA ALA A 149 21.42 -8.11 12.63
C ALA A 149 20.78 -6.87 11.95
N GLN A 150 21.58 -6.00 11.33
CA GLN A 150 21.16 -4.74 10.74
C GLN A 150 21.85 -4.52 9.38
N LYS A 151 22.02 -5.57 8.58
CA LYS A 151 22.73 -5.47 7.30
C LYS A 151 21.80 -5.33 6.07
N ASP A 152 20.48 -5.40 6.29
CA ASP A 152 19.48 -5.48 5.24
C ASP A 152 18.60 -4.21 5.23
N ALA A 153 18.36 -3.66 4.03
CA ALA A 153 17.41 -2.59 3.76
C ALA A 153 16.36 -3.07 2.73
N LEU A 154 15.18 -2.45 2.72
CA LEU A 154 14.15 -2.73 1.73
C LEU A 154 13.62 -1.44 1.11
N LEU A 155 13.74 -1.30 -0.20
CA LEU A 155 12.94 -0.33 -0.95
C LEU A 155 11.61 -0.98 -1.36
N VAL A 156 10.49 -0.31 -1.14
CA VAL A 156 9.18 -0.70 -1.67
C VAL A 156 8.69 0.38 -2.62
N LEU A 157 8.44 0.02 -3.88
CA LEU A 157 7.87 0.90 -4.91
C LEU A 157 6.37 0.64 -5.03
N ASN A 158 5.58 1.68 -4.79
CA ASN A 158 4.14 1.68 -4.96
C ASN A 158 3.75 2.51 -6.20
N GLN A 159 2.78 2.04 -6.98
CA GLN A 159 2.34 2.74 -8.17
C GLN A 159 1.51 3.98 -7.83
N ILE A 160 1.81 5.09 -8.49
CA ILE A 160 0.91 6.23 -8.64
C ILE A 160 0.24 6.11 -10.01
N ILE A 161 -1.08 6.24 -10.03
CA ILE A 161 -1.84 6.37 -11.28
C ILE A 161 -2.46 7.76 -11.37
N TYR A 162 -2.38 8.33 -12.57
CA TYR A 162 -3.14 9.50 -12.98
C TYR A 162 -4.22 9.04 -13.96
N THR A 163 -5.47 9.27 -13.61
CA THR A 163 -6.58 8.59 -14.29
C THR A 163 -7.88 9.38 -14.23
N LYS A 164 -8.73 9.23 -15.25
CA LYS A 164 -10.10 9.76 -15.24
C LYS A 164 -10.98 8.90 -14.35
N ALA A 165 -12.03 9.46 -13.78
CA ALA A 165 -13.07 8.70 -13.09
C ALA A 165 -14.34 8.64 -13.94
N TRP A 166 -15.12 7.59 -13.74
CA TRP A 166 -16.47 7.54 -14.28
C TRP A 166 -17.36 8.54 -13.55
N LYS A 167 -18.09 9.34 -14.32
CA LYS A 167 -19.15 10.22 -13.83
C LYS A 167 -20.49 9.59 -14.15
N SER A 168 -21.24 9.22 -13.11
CA SER A 168 -22.53 8.57 -13.30
C SER A 168 -23.55 9.49 -13.94
N GLY A 169 -24.27 8.94 -14.91
CA GLY A 169 -25.50 9.48 -15.47
C GLY A 169 -26.66 8.50 -15.28
N GLY A 170 -27.87 8.96 -15.60
CA GLY A 170 -29.08 8.14 -15.46
C GLY A 170 -29.38 7.73 -14.02
N SER A 171 -30.27 6.74 -13.87
CA SER A 171 -30.65 6.19 -12.56
C SER A 171 -29.74 5.04 -12.10
N GLN A 172 -29.37 4.15 -13.02
CA GLN A 172 -28.47 3.02 -12.80
C GLN A 172 -27.99 2.42 -14.14
N ILE A 173 -26.95 1.60 -14.08
CA ILE A 173 -26.58 0.69 -15.17
C ILE A 173 -26.58 -0.73 -14.60
N GLY A 174 -27.39 -1.62 -15.18
CA GLY A 174 -27.51 -3.01 -14.78
C GLY A 174 -27.16 -3.97 -15.92
N THR A 175 -26.74 -5.19 -15.54
CA THR A 175 -26.41 -6.30 -16.44
C THR A 175 -26.99 -7.58 -15.91
N GLN A 176 -27.27 -8.57 -16.77
CA GLN A 176 -27.72 -9.91 -16.36
C GLN A 176 -26.55 -10.89 -16.12
N TRP A 177 -25.37 -10.34 -15.84
CA TRP A 177 -24.13 -11.06 -15.59
C TRP A 177 -23.25 -10.27 -14.60
N PRO A 178 -22.38 -10.94 -13.83
CA PRO A 178 -22.25 -12.39 -13.72
C PRO A 178 -23.51 -13.00 -13.10
N SER A 179 -23.82 -14.25 -13.45
CA SER A 179 -24.91 -14.99 -12.83
C SER A 179 -24.44 -16.35 -12.30
N GLY A 180 -25.00 -16.77 -11.18
CA GLY A 180 -24.61 -18.03 -10.53
C GLY A 180 -24.88 -18.03 -9.04
N LYS A 181 -24.55 -19.17 -8.41
CA LYS A 181 -24.64 -19.37 -6.96
C LYS A 181 -23.26 -19.29 -6.35
N TYR A 182 -23.15 -18.49 -5.28
CA TYR A 182 -21.87 -18.24 -4.62
C TYR A 182 -22.02 -18.38 -3.10
N GLY A 183 -21.22 -19.28 -2.52
CA GLY A 183 -21.15 -19.45 -1.07
C GLY A 183 -20.43 -18.32 -0.34
N ALA A 184 -19.67 -17.49 -1.06
CA ALA A 184 -19.00 -16.30 -0.56
C ALA A 184 -18.87 -15.28 -1.70
N TRP A 185 -18.76 -14.00 -1.38
CA TRP A 185 -18.58 -12.95 -2.38
C TRP A 185 -17.96 -11.69 -1.79
N THR A 186 -17.40 -10.85 -2.67
CA THR A 186 -16.95 -9.50 -2.32
C THR A 186 -17.37 -8.52 -3.40
N PHE A 187 -18.02 -7.43 -3.01
CA PHE A 187 -18.41 -6.31 -3.86
C PHE A 187 -17.63 -5.09 -3.42
N GLU A 188 -16.89 -4.47 -4.32
CA GLU A 188 -16.12 -3.26 -4.04
C GLU A 188 -16.46 -2.15 -5.03
N ALA A 189 -16.42 -0.91 -4.55
CA ALA A 189 -16.43 0.26 -5.40
C ALA A 189 -15.74 1.43 -4.68
N MET A 190 -15.03 2.24 -5.46
CA MET A 190 -14.50 3.50 -5.01
C MET A 190 -15.42 4.63 -5.47
N VAL A 191 -15.92 5.44 -4.53
CA VAL A 191 -16.92 6.48 -4.83
C VAL A 191 -16.54 7.83 -4.24
N ARG A 192 -16.96 8.89 -4.93
CA ARG A 192 -16.89 10.26 -4.42
C ARG A 192 -18.16 11.01 -4.80
N ARG A 193 -18.67 11.79 -3.85
CA ARG A 193 -19.89 12.59 -4.00
C ARG A 193 -19.65 14.00 -3.49
N SER A 194 -20.21 14.99 -4.16
CA SER A 194 -20.11 16.40 -3.83
C SER A 194 -20.90 16.76 -2.58
N SER A 195 -21.96 16.00 -2.27
CA SER A 195 -22.77 16.21 -1.08
C SER A 195 -23.52 14.95 -0.62
N TYR A 196 -23.83 14.91 0.67
CA TYR A 196 -24.64 13.88 1.33
C TYR A 196 -25.86 14.50 2.01
N THR A 197 -26.85 14.94 1.21
CA THR A 197 -28.07 15.65 1.68
C THR A 197 -29.38 14.91 1.40
N SER A 198 -29.32 13.77 0.71
CA SER A 198 -30.49 12.97 0.32
C SER A 198 -30.29 11.50 0.68
N ASN A 199 -31.38 10.83 1.04
CA ASN A 199 -31.39 9.38 1.33
C ASN A 199 -31.46 8.54 0.05
N ASN A 200 -31.21 7.23 0.18
CA ASN A 200 -31.32 6.24 -0.90
C ASN A 200 -30.40 6.54 -2.08
N ARG A 201 -29.14 6.83 -1.78
CA ARG A 201 -28.12 7.09 -2.80
C ARG A 201 -27.41 5.77 -3.06
N SER A 202 -27.95 4.99 -4.00
CA SER A 202 -27.48 3.64 -4.32
C SER A 202 -26.05 3.65 -4.84
N ILE A 203 -25.26 2.65 -4.44
CA ILE A 203 -23.84 2.51 -4.78
C ILE A 203 -23.66 1.43 -5.85
N LEU A 204 -23.77 0.16 -5.46
CA LEU A 204 -23.83 -0.99 -6.35
C LEU A 204 -24.62 -2.14 -5.70
N GLY A 205 -24.97 -3.15 -6.49
CA GLY A 205 -25.64 -4.32 -5.95
C GLY A 205 -25.86 -5.42 -6.97
N SER A 206 -26.60 -6.44 -6.55
CA SER A 206 -27.01 -7.56 -7.40
C SER A 206 -28.35 -7.29 -8.07
N GLU A 207 -28.48 -7.79 -9.30
CA GLU A 207 -29.79 -8.04 -9.88
C GLU A 207 -30.41 -9.27 -9.20
N THR A 208 -31.71 -9.24 -8.95
CA THR A 208 -32.45 -10.33 -8.30
C THR A 208 -33.57 -10.81 -9.21
N SER A 209 -33.96 -12.09 -9.12
CA SER A 209 -35.16 -12.62 -9.79
C SER A 209 -36.45 -12.35 -8.99
N GLY A 210 -36.41 -11.42 -8.03
CA GLY A 210 -37.45 -11.18 -7.04
C GLY A 210 -37.15 -11.82 -5.69
N GLY A 211 -37.70 -11.21 -4.62
CA GLY A 211 -37.45 -11.61 -3.23
C GLY A 211 -36.23 -10.93 -2.62
N VAL A 212 -36.20 -10.86 -1.29
CA VAL A 212 -35.15 -10.14 -0.52
C VAL A 212 -33.99 -11.03 -0.08
N ARG A 213 -34.10 -12.35 -0.32
CA ARG A 213 -33.20 -13.37 0.23
C ARG A 213 -31.79 -13.28 -0.34
N ASP A 214 -31.66 -13.01 -1.64
CA ASP A 214 -30.38 -12.93 -2.35
C ASP A 214 -30.05 -11.50 -2.82
N GLU A 215 -30.81 -10.52 -2.32
CA GLU A 215 -30.55 -9.10 -2.54
C GLU A 215 -29.18 -8.73 -1.96
N ILE A 216 -28.41 -7.97 -2.73
CA ILE A 216 -27.25 -7.22 -2.27
C ILE A 216 -27.50 -5.79 -2.73
N TYR A 217 -27.80 -4.90 -1.81
CA TYR A 217 -28.12 -3.52 -2.14
C TYR A 217 -27.38 -2.57 -1.20
N THR A 218 -26.53 -1.71 -1.76
CA THR A 218 -25.70 -0.80 -0.97
C THR A 218 -26.07 0.65 -1.26
N ARG A 219 -26.11 1.50 -0.23
CA ARG A 219 -26.49 2.92 -0.35
C ARG A 219 -25.91 3.79 0.75
N PHE A 220 -25.85 5.09 0.47
CA PHE A 220 -25.78 6.12 1.51
C PHE A 220 -27.18 6.65 1.84
N GLY A 221 -27.47 6.76 3.15
CA GLY A 221 -28.70 7.30 3.70
C GLY A 221 -29.94 6.42 3.54
N ASP A 222 -30.80 6.41 4.54
CA ASP A 222 -32.10 5.74 4.55
C ASP A 222 -33.07 6.52 5.45
N VAL A 223 -34.34 6.16 5.51
CA VAL A 223 -35.28 6.78 6.46
C VAL A 223 -34.88 6.57 7.94
N THR A 224 -34.07 5.56 8.26
CA THR A 224 -33.62 5.22 9.62
C THR A 224 -32.21 5.73 9.97
N ILE A 225 -31.44 6.24 9.00
CA ILE A 225 -30.06 6.73 9.19
C ILE A 225 -29.82 8.04 8.45
N THR A 226 -28.79 8.80 8.81
CA THR A 226 -28.53 10.07 8.11
C THR A 226 -28.05 9.83 6.67
N PRO A 227 -28.22 10.81 5.75
CA PRO A 227 -27.66 10.76 4.40
C PRO A 227 -26.15 10.48 4.31
N LYS A 228 -25.41 10.68 5.40
CA LYS A 228 -23.95 10.51 5.52
C LYS A 228 -23.53 9.12 5.99
N GLN A 229 -24.48 8.30 6.45
CA GLN A 229 -24.19 6.93 6.89
C GLN A 229 -24.34 5.95 5.72
N LEU A 230 -23.52 4.90 5.76
CA LEU A 230 -23.54 3.81 4.81
C LEU A 230 -24.47 2.70 5.29
N GLN A 231 -25.13 2.01 4.35
CA GLN A 231 -25.94 0.84 4.63
C GLN A 231 -25.71 -0.23 3.55
N ILE A 232 -25.73 -1.49 3.98
CA ILE A 232 -25.97 -2.64 3.11
C ILE A 232 -27.27 -3.33 3.51
N LYS A 233 -28.11 -3.64 2.52
CA LYS A 233 -29.25 -4.55 2.61
C LYS A 233 -28.88 -5.86 1.98
N THR A 234 -29.12 -6.95 2.71
CA THR A 234 -28.89 -8.29 2.22
C THR A 234 -29.64 -9.32 3.05
N GLY A 235 -29.98 -10.47 2.47
CA GLY A 235 -30.62 -11.57 3.20
C GLY A 235 -31.95 -11.23 3.87
N GLY A 236 -32.69 -10.25 3.36
CA GLY A 236 -33.91 -9.73 4.00
C GLY A 236 -33.67 -8.88 5.25
N SER A 237 -32.43 -8.49 5.53
CA SER A 237 -32.03 -7.64 6.65
C SER A 237 -31.12 -6.50 6.18
N GLN A 238 -30.60 -5.71 7.11
CA GLN A 238 -29.69 -4.61 6.83
C GLN A 238 -28.61 -4.44 7.90
N ILE A 239 -27.47 -3.87 7.50
CA ILE A 239 -26.45 -3.34 8.41
C ILE A 239 -26.39 -1.83 8.20
N ASP A 240 -26.74 -1.09 9.25
CA ASP A 240 -26.56 0.35 9.34
C ASP A 240 -25.19 0.66 9.94
N ILE A 241 -24.29 1.27 9.16
CA ILE A 241 -22.96 1.60 9.67
C ILE A 241 -23.09 2.77 10.67
N PRO A 242 -22.60 2.61 11.92
CA PRO A 242 -22.70 3.66 12.92
C PRO A 242 -22.00 4.95 12.47
N ALA A 243 -22.60 6.11 12.76
CA ALA A 243 -22.01 7.40 12.41
C ALA A 243 -20.62 7.63 13.04
N SER A 244 -20.32 6.97 14.16
CA SER A 244 -19.00 6.97 14.81
C SER A 244 -17.93 6.19 14.04
N LYS A 245 -18.34 5.28 13.15
CA LYS A 245 -17.44 4.54 12.25
C LYS A 245 -17.36 5.18 10.87
N LEU A 246 -18.48 5.71 10.36
CA LEU A 246 -18.53 6.47 9.12
C LEU A 246 -19.64 7.52 9.15
N SER A 247 -19.22 8.78 9.03
CA SER A 247 -20.07 9.89 8.61
C SER A 247 -19.40 10.54 7.40
N ALA A 248 -19.87 10.18 6.20
CA ALA A 248 -19.27 10.59 4.94
C ALA A 248 -19.17 12.11 4.81
N LYS A 249 -18.04 12.55 4.26
CA LYS A 249 -17.73 13.95 3.99
C LYS A 249 -17.88 14.24 2.51
N ASP A 250 -18.39 15.42 2.24
CA ASP A 250 -18.53 15.98 0.91
C ASP A 250 -17.15 16.02 0.23
N ASN A 251 -17.10 15.68 -1.05
CA ASN A 251 -15.90 15.70 -1.89
C ASN A 251 -14.76 14.76 -1.44
N GLU A 252 -15.04 13.80 -0.57
CA GLU A 252 -14.10 12.77 -0.14
C GLU A 252 -14.31 11.48 -0.94
N TRP A 253 -13.19 10.85 -1.32
CA TRP A 253 -13.19 9.52 -1.92
C TRP A 253 -13.29 8.46 -0.82
N TYR A 254 -14.07 7.42 -1.06
CA TYR A 254 -14.19 6.25 -0.20
C TYR A 254 -14.00 4.98 -1.03
N MET A 255 -13.08 4.11 -0.61
CA MET A 255 -13.04 2.73 -1.10
C MET A 255 -13.93 1.89 -0.19
N LEU A 256 -15.02 1.35 -0.73
CA LEU A 256 -16.02 0.60 0.01
C LEU A 256 -15.95 -0.86 -0.41
N SER A 257 -15.89 -1.76 0.57
CA SER A 257 -15.89 -3.20 0.32
C SER A 257 -16.96 -3.88 1.18
N PHE A 258 -17.79 -4.69 0.54
CA PHE A 258 -18.84 -5.48 1.17
C PHE A 258 -18.51 -6.94 0.94
N VAL A 259 -18.37 -7.71 2.02
CA VAL A 259 -17.89 -9.09 1.97
C VAL A 259 -18.94 -10.00 2.60
N TYR A 260 -19.15 -11.16 2.02
CA TYR A 260 -19.84 -12.27 2.66
C TYR A 260 -18.93 -13.48 2.69
N ASP A 261 -18.60 -13.95 3.90
CA ASP A 261 -17.65 -15.06 4.14
C ASP A 261 -18.30 -16.45 4.16
N GLY A 262 -19.60 -16.53 3.82
CA GLY A 262 -20.42 -17.73 3.97
C GLY A 262 -21.20 -17.80 5.27
N THR A 263 -20.98 -16.85 6.19
CA THR A 263 -21.72 -16.74 7.45
C THR A 263 -21.95 -15.29 7.84
N ASN A 264 -20.94 -14.45 7.76
CA ASN A 264 -20.98 -13.04 8.13
C ASN A 264 -21.01 -12.17 6.88
N THR A 265 -21.79 -11.09 6.96
CA THR A 265 -21.63 -9.92 6.11
C THR A 265 -20.72 -8.92 6.82
N LEU A 266 -19.65 -8.50 6.15
CA LEU A 266 -18.65 -7.55 6.65
C LEU A 266 -18.64 -6.32 5.75
N VAL A 267 -18.36 -5.17 6.34
CA VAL A 267 -18.24 -3.90 5.63
C VAL A 267 -16.93 -3.24 5.98
N TYR A 268 -16.18 -2.85 4.95
CA TYR A 268 -14.91 -2.13 5.07
C TYR A 268 -15.03 -0.75 4.43
N VAL A 269 -14.41 0.22 5.07
CA VAL A 269 -14.27 1.59 4.57
C VAL A 269 -12.79 1.92 4.57
N ASN A 270 -12.24 2.25 3.41
CA ASN A 270 -10.83 2.59 3.21
C ASN A 270 -9.88 1.52 3.78
N GLY A 271 -10.24 0.25 3.58
CA GLY A 271 -9.45 -0.89 4.05
C GLY A 271 -9.70 -1.32 5.49
N GLN A 272 -10.51 -0.58 6.26
CA GLN A 272 -10.75 -0.84 7.68
C GLN A 272 -12.14 -1.43 7.91
N GLU A 273 -12.24 -2.50 8.70
CA GLU A 273 -13.52 -3.10 9.06
C GLU A 273 -14.34 -2.13 9.93
N VAL A 274 -15.57 -1.84 9.51
CA VAL A 274 -16.49 -0.96 10.24
C VAL A 274 -17.73 -1.68 10.76
N ALA A 275 -18.05 -2.85 10.21
CA ALA A 275 -19.12 -3.71 10.69
C ALA A 275 -18.91 -5.17 10.29
N LYS A 276 -19.44 -6.07 11.13
CA LYS A 276 -19.54 -7.51 10.89
C LYS A 276 -20.81 -8.01 11.54
N THR A 277 -21.66 -8.70 10.78
CA THR A 277 -22.92 -9.24 11.30
C THR A 277 -23.29 -10.51 10.56
N GLN A 278 -23.71 -11.53 11.30
CA GLN A 278 -24.33 -12.72 10.72
C GLN A 278 -25.80 -12.39 10.39
N ILE A 279 -26.12 -12.31 9.10
CA ILE A 279 -27.48 -12.04 8.61
C ILE A 279 -28.16 -13.34 8.19
N ARG A 280 -27.47 -14.15 7.40
CA ARG A 280 -27.92 -15.45 6.91
C ARG A 280 -26.73 -16.34 6.57
N ASP A 281 -27.01 -17.61 6.35
CA ASP A 281 -26.07 -18.61 5.85
C ASP A 281 -26.43 -19.08 4.43
N GLY A 282 -25.56 -19.93 3.88
CA GLY A 282 -25.73 -20.56 2.57
C GLY A 282 -25.40 -19.64 1.38
N GLU A 283 -25.64 -20.16 0.18
CA GLU A 283 -25.31 -19.48 -1.07
C GLU A 283 -26.25 -18.31 -1.37
N TYR A 284 -25.70 -17.31 -2.05
CA TYR A 284 -26.44 -16.25 -2.73
C TYR A 284 -26.58 -16.61 -4.20
N GLU A 285 -27.80 -16.48 -4.74
CA GLU A 285 -28.02 -16.51 -6.18
C GLU A 285 -27.94 -15.09 -6.75
N ILE A 286 -26.93 -14.84 -7.58
CA ILE A 286 -26.72 -13.56 -8.26
C ILE A 286 -27.21 -13.73 -9.70
N HIS A 287 -28.05 -12.80 -10.18
CA HIS A 287 -28.57 -12.82 -11.55
C HIS A 287 -27.95 -11.74 -12.46
N GLY A 288 -26.99 -11.00 -11.92
CA GLY A 288 -26.43 -9.83 -12.54
C GLY A 288 -25.99 -8.81 -11.50
N ILE A 289 -25.49 -7.67 -11.96
CA ILE A 289 -25.08 -6.56 -11.09
C ILE A 289 -25.59 -5.25 -11.64
N TRP A 290 -25.66 -4.24 -10.77
CA TRP A 290 -25.89 -2.86 -11.17
C TRP A 290 -24.96 -1.90 -10.44
N ILE A 291 -24.67 -0.78 -11.10
CA ILE A 291 -23.96 0.37 -10.55
C ILE A 291 -24.97 1.53 -10.48
N GLY A 292 -25.12 2.12 -9.30
CA GLY A 292 -26.08 3.19 -9.04
C GLY A 292 -25.68 4.51 -9.71
N GLY A 293 -26.65 5.20 -10.30
CA GLY A 293 -26.45 6.50 -10.94
C GLY A 293 -26.23 7.65 -9.94
N ALA A 294 -26.48 7.42 -8.66
CA ALA A 294 -26.35 8.43 -7.60
C ALA A 294 -24.89 8.65 -7.13
N ASN A 295 -23.96 7.82 -7.57
CA ASN A 295 -22.54 7.94 -7.27
C ASN A 295 -21.90 8.88 -8.28
N GLU A 296 -21.82 10.17 -7.95
CA GLU A 296 -21.35 11.18 -8.89
C GLU A 296 -20.04 10.79 -9.58
N LEU A 297 -19.06 10.28 -8.82
CA LEU A 297 -17.84 9.69 -9.35
C LEU A 297 -17.64 8.26 -8.84
N VAL A 298 -17.26 7.35 -9.74
CA VAL A 298 -17.03 5.93 -9.45
C VAL A 298 -15.71 5.46 -10.07
N ARG A 299 -15.02 4.56 -9.38
CA ARG A 299 -13.86 3.83 -9.88
C ARG A 299 -13.82 2.43 -9.28
N GLU A 300 -12.97 1.58 -9.85
CA GLU A 300 -12.55 0.32 -9.23
C GLU A 300 -13.70 -0.57 -8.75
N VAL A 301 -14.72 -0.77 -9.61
CA VAL A 301 -15.81 -1.70 -9.31
C VAL A 301 -15.30 -3.12 -9.49
N ARG A 302 -15.31 -3.90 -8.41
CA ARG A 302 -14.76 -5.27 -8.39
C ARG A 302 -15.75 -6.21 -7.75
N ILE A 303 -16.02 -7.31 -8.42
CA ILE A 303 -16.87 -8.38 -7.90
C ILE A 303 -16.06 -9.66 -7.88
N TYR A 304 -15.91 -10.25 -6.69
CA TYR A 304 -15.23 -11.52 -6.48
C TYR A 304 -16.23 -12.62 -6.10
N LYS A 305 -15.98 -13.85 -6.57
CA LYS A 305 -16.71 -15.06 -6.14
C LYS A 305 -16.21 -15.66 -4.82
N THR A 306 -15.35 -14.93 -4.11
CA THR A 306 -14.76 -15.32 -2.83
C THR A 306 -14.85 -14.18 -1.84
N ALA A 307 -14.76 -14.49 -0.55
CA ALA A 307 -14.55 -13.50 0.49
C ALA A 307 -13.09 -13.06 0.50
N ARG A 308 -12.84 -11.78 0.23
CA ARG A 308 -11.52 -11.20 0.38
C ARG A 308 -11.21 -11.03 1.87
N THR A 309 -9.99 -11.38 2.27
CA THR A 309 -9.54 -11.22 3.67
C THR A 309 -9.31 -9.75 4.00
N ALA A 310 -9.29 -9.40 5.29
CA ALA A 310 -8.98 -8.04 5.74
C ALA A 310 -7.64 -7.54 5.16
N ASP A 311 -6.61 -8.39 5.14
CA ASP A 311 -5.29 -8.03 4.58
C ASP A 311 -5.37 -7.80 3.06
N GLN A 312 -6.13 -8.61 2.33
CA GLN A 312 -6.33 -8.42 0.89
C GLN A 312 -7.08 -7.12 0.58
N ILE A 313 -8.11 -6.81 1.36
CA ILE A 313 -8.88 -5.56 1.26
C ILE A 313 -7.97 -4.36 1.54
N ALA A 314 -7.24 -4.37 2.66
CA ALA A 314 -6.29 -3.32 3.01
C ALA A 314 -5.20 -3.14 1.94
N ALA A 315 -4.62 -4.24 1.43
CA ALA A 315 -3.56 -4.21 0.44
C ALA A 315 -3.98 -3.60 -0.91
N SER A 316 -5.24 -3.82 -1.32
CA SER A 316 -5.80 -3.33 -2.59
C SER A 316 -6.52 -1.98 -2.48
N THR A 317 -6.61 -1.41 -1.28
CA THR A 317 -7.25 -0.12 -1.06
C THR A 317 -6.48 0.95 -1.84
N TRP A 318 -7.19 1.76 -2.63
CA TRP A 318 -6.64 2.85 -3.47
C TRP A 318 -5.76 2.43 -4.66
N LYS A 319 -5.67 1.14 -4.97
CA LYS A 319 -4.83 0.63 -6.07
C LYS A 319 -5.71 0.09 -7.19
N MET A 320 -5.15 -0.16 -8.37
CA MET A 320 -5.74 -1.14 -9.29
C MET A 320 -5.42 -2.55 -8.79
N VAL A 321 -6.14 -3.56 -9.28
CA VAL A 321 -5.89 -4.98 -8.93
C VAL A 321 -5.45 -5.77 -10.15
N ASP A 322 -4.84 -6.93 -9.92
CA ASP A 322 -4.53 -7.87 -10.99
C ASP A 322 -5.82 -8.32 -11.70
N PRO A 323 -6.03 -7.95 -12.97
CA PRO A 323 -7.22 -8.33 -13.72
C PRO A 323 -7.29 -9.84 -14.03
N THR A 324 -6.21 -10.58 -13.79
CA THR A 324 -6.12 -12.03 -14.04
C THR A 324 -6.46 -12.89 -12.83
N ASP A 325 -6.78 -12.29 -11.66
CA ASP A 325 -7.23 -13.03 -10.46
C ASP A 325 -8.40 -13.96 -10.84
N PRO A 326 -8.25 -15.30 -10.70
CA PRO A 326 -9.28 -16.26 -11.12
C PRO A 326 -10.58 -16.15 -10.31
N ASN A 327 -10.57 -15.40 -9.21
CA ASN A 327 -11.72 -15.10 -8.36
C ASN A 327 -12.48 -13.84 -8.77
N LEU A 328 -11.93 -12.99 -9.64
CA LEU A 328 -12.68 -11.87 -10.22
C LEU A 328 -13.77 -12.41 -11.15
N LEU A 329 -15.01 -12.06 -10.84
CA LEU A 329 -16.15 -12.20 -11.73
C LEU A 329 -16.25 -11.01 -12.67
N VAL A 330 -15.98 -9.80 -12.16
CA VAL A 330 -16.00 -8.55 -12.92
C VAL A 330 -14.97 -7.59 -12.32
N TYR A 331 -14.27 -6.87 -13.18
CA TYR A 331 -13.45 -5.74 -12.79
C TYR A 331 -13.63 -4.58 -13.78
N TYR A 332 -14.33 -3.53 -13.36
CA TYR A 332 -14.37 -2.25 -14.08
C TYR A 332 -13.48 -1.22 -13.37
N PRO A 333 -12.28 -0.91 -13.91
CA PRO A 333 -11.49 0.22 -13.39
C PRO A 333 -12.23 1.56 -13.55
N LEU A 334 -13.13 1.65 -14.53
CA LEU A 334 -13.95 2.83 -14.84
C LEU A 334 -13.09 4.09 -15.07
N ASN A 335 -12.05 3.91 -15.89
CA ASN A 335 -10.99 4.89 -16.14
C ASN A 335 -10.91 5.39 -17.59
N GLY A 336 -11.88 5.02 -18.45
CA GLY A 336 -11.88 5.37 -19.87
C GLY A 336 -10.92 4.53 -20.72
N LYS A 337 -10.48 3.37 -20.21
CA LYS A 337 -9.53 2.49 -20.90
C LYS A 337 -10.07 1.07 -21.03
N LYS A 338 -9.75 0.45 -22.16
CA LYS A 338 -10.02 -0.95 -22.46
C LYS A 338 -8.74 -1.76 -22.35
N ARG A 339 -8.83 -2.95 -21.75
CA ARG A 339 -7.75 -3.93 -21.71
C ARG A 339 -8.12 -5.12 -22.58
N ASP A 340 -7.23 -5.53 -23.46
CA ASP A 340 -7.31 -6.83 -24.12
C ASP A 340 -6.86 -7.91 -23.13
N PHE A 341 -7.74 -8.86 -22.80
CA PHE A 341 -7.45 -9.81 -21.73
C PHE A 341 -6.23 -10.68 -22.03
N LYS A 342 -6.08 -11.13 -23.28
CA LYS A 342 -5.07 -12.10 -23.73
C LYS A 342 -3.67 -11.50 -23.79
N THR A 343 -3.55 -10.28 -24.31
CA THR A 343 -2.27 -9.60 -24.52
C THR A 343 -1.91 -8.68 -23.36
N GLY A 344 -2.89 -8.29 -22.55
CA GLY A 344 -2.73 -7.29 -21.50
C GLY A 344 -2.58 -5.86 -22.01
N LYS A 345 -2.70 -5.63 -23.32
CA LYS A 345 -2.60 -4.29 -23.91
C LYS A 345 -3.76 -3.42 -23.45
N VAL A 346 -3.44 -2.21 -22.99
CA VAL A 346 -4.40 -1.19 -22.57
C VAL A 346 -4.46 -0.07 -23.59
N THR A 347 -5.67 0.36 -23.98
CA THR A 347 -5.92 1.46 -24.91
C THR A 347 -6.96 2.42 -24.35
N GLU A 348 -6.88 3.70 -24.70
CA GLU A 348 -7.93 4.68 -24.39
C GLU A 348 -9.19 4.32 -25.19
N ASP A 349 -10.32 4.16 -24.49
CA ASP A 349 -11.63 3.85 -25.06
C ASP A 349 -12.73 4.23 -24.04
N GLU A 350 -13.39 5.36 -24.28
CA GLU A 350 -14.44 5.90 -23.43
C GLU A 350 -15.85 5.51 -23.88
N THR A 351 -15.97 4.60 -24.85
CA THR A 351 -17.27 4.20 -25.38
C THR A 351 -17.97 3.11 -24.57
N GLY A 352 -17.27 2.55 -23.57
CA GLY A 352 -17.74 1.45 -22.73
C GLY A 352 -17.23 1.52 -21.29
N ALA A 353 -17.95 0.88 -20.37
CA ALA A 353 -17.34 0.37 -19.14
C ALA A 353 -16.75 -1.02 -19.44
N TRP A 354 -15.43 -1.08 -19.52
CA TRP A 354 -14.71 -2.28 -19.95
C TRP A 354 -14.35 -3.16 -18.77
N ASP A 355 -14.94 -4.36 -18.72
CA ASP A 355 -14.52 -5.41 -17.78
C ASP A 355 -13.13 -5.90 -18.16
N TRP A 356 -12.16 -5.74 -17.26
CA TRP A 356 -10.78 -6.18 -17.44
C TRP A 356 -10.56 -7.62 -16.97
N SER A 357 -11.55 -8.23 -16.31
CA SER A 357 -11.50 -9.63 -15.91
C SER A 357 -11.50 -10.57 -17.12
N LYS A 358 -11.20 -11.85 -16.89
CA LYS A 358 -11.25 -12.90 -17.92
C LYS A 358 -12.62 -13.10 -18.57
N ASN A 359 -13.69 -12.60 -17.94
CA ASN A 359 -15.05 -12.82 -18.41
C ASN A 359 -15.49 -11.78 -19.45
N GLU A 360 -14.75 -10.66 -19.55
CA GLU A 360 -14.97 -9.62 -20.56
C GLU A 360 -16.43 -9.14 -20.65
N TYR A 361 -17.11 -9.05 -19.50
CA TYR A 361 -18.49 -8.57 -19.37
C TYR A 361 -18.60 -7.06 -19.61
N HIS A 362 -18.28 -6.61 -20.81
CA HIS A 362 -18.28 -5.19 -21.15
C HIS A 362 -19.69 -4.59 -21.18
N ILE A 363 -19.80 -3.31 -20.80
CA ILE A 363 -21.04 -2.53 -20.90
C ILE A 363 -20.83 -1.41 -21.90
N THR A 364 -21.56 -1.42 -23.01
CA THR A 364 -21.43 -0.42 -24.09
C THR A 364 -22.49 0.69 -24.01
N ASN A 365 -23.60 0.47 -23.30
CA ASN A 365 -24.58 1.51 -23.03
C ASN A 365 -24.26 2.20 -21.70
N LEU A 366 -23.72 3.41 -21.77
CA LEU A 366 -23.30 4.16 -20.58
C LEU A 366 -24.45 4.88 -19.86
N ASN A 367 -25.69 4.81 -20.36
CA ASN A 367 -26.87 5.45 -19.76
C ASN A 367 -26.63 6.93 -19.35
N GLY A 368 -25.96 7.71 -20.22
CA GLY A 368 -25.63 9.12 -19.97
C GLY A 368 -24.40 9.36 -19.08
N SER A 369 -23.72 8.31 -18.65
CA SER A 369 -22.46 8.40 -17.92
C SER A 369 -21.29 8.74 -18.85
N SER A 370 -20.21 9.26 -18.27
CA SER A 370 -19.03 9.74 -19.00
C SER A 370 -17.75 9.57 -18.17
N PHE A 371 -16.59 9.93 -18.72
CA PHE A 371 -15.31 9.92 -18.00
C PHE A 371 -14.78 11.34 -17.82
N VAL A 372 -14.41 11.70 -16.59
CA VAL A 372 -14.01 13.06 -16.24
C VAL A 372 -12.73 13.08 -15.41
N GLY A 373 -12.02 14.21 -15.46
CA GLY A 373 -10.93 14.55 -14.53
C GLY A 373 -11.39 15.47 -13.40
N ASP A 374 -10.44 15.88 -12.56
CA ASP A 374 -10.60 16.91 -11.53
C ASP A 374 -10.24 18.29 -12.12
N GLY A 375 -11.25 19.09 -12.47
CA GLY A 375 -11.02 20.42 -13.04
C GLY A 375 -10.15 20.43 -14.31
N GLY A 376 -10.23 19.38 -15.13
CA GLY A 376 -9.43 19.21 -16.35
C GLY A 376 -8.09 18.49 -16.15
N LYS A 377 -7.72 18.13 -14.92
CA LYS A 377 -6.56 17.28 -14.61
C LYS A 377 -7.00 15.85 -14.29
N LEU A 378 -6.10 14.89 -14.40
CA LEU A 378 -6.39 13.51 -14.00
C LEU A 378 -6.37 13.38 -12.47
N PHE A 379 -7.21 12.49 -11.92
CA PHE A 379 -7.17 12.16 -10.49
C PHE A 379 -5.91 11.34 -10.19
N ARG A 380 -5.28 11.61 -9.06
CA ARG A 380 -4.12 10.87 -8.56
C ARG A 380 -4.57 9.80 -7.57
N PHE A 381 -4.15 8.56 -7.77
CA PHE A 381 -4.27 7.48 -6.79
C PHE A 381 -2.91 6.79 -6.54
N PRO A 382 -2.61 6.32 -5.32
CA PRO A 382 -3.41 6.52 -4.11
C PRO A 382 -3.54 8.01 -3.78
N LEU A 383 -4.55 8.35 -2.99
CA LEU A 383 -4.76 9.73 -2.57
C LEU A 383 -3.50 10.22 -1.85
N GLU A 384 -3.09 11.47 -2.06
CA GLU A 384 -2.03 12.03 -1.23
C GLU A 384 -2.47 11.99 0.22
N ASN A 385 -1.58 11.56 1.11
CA ASN A 385 -1.82 11.51 2.54
C ASN A 385 -2.37 12.88 2.97
N LYS A 386 -3.60 12.91 3.49
CA LYS A 386 -4.10 14.04 4.27
C LYS A 386 -3.65 13.92 5.71
#